data_AF-A0AAD6S6V8-F1
#
_entry.id   AF-A0AAD6S6V8-F1
#
_cell.length_a   1.000
_cell.length_b   1.000
_cell.length_c   1.000
_cell.angle_alpha   90.00
_cell.angle_beta   90.00
_cell.angle_gamma   90.00
#
_symmetry.space_group_name_H-M   'P 1'
#
loop_
_entity.id
_entity.type
_entity.pdbx_description
1 polymer ?
#
loop_
_entity_poly.entity_id
_entity_poly.type
_entity_poly.pdbx_seq_one_letter_code
_entity_poly.pdbx_strand_id
1 'polypeptide(L)'
;MSRRASRRLASHKIDIAAIAAADFADSDEEFPLAVDSDIRMRSPEGGNSFHAEDTGYDEDEEDADEEEDGEGREDDENEARGSEDEDDVEVISENKRRKRSSTALSGDEGDDDIIELKQKKKAKVPAPRVITYTVNFLVSLDRSKKIPATRTPIQTLIISLGDDEPFDTLKAQILVRIDNVYDPPTLDFDEYDVTFTIPRIVTDAITLDAGTYNHLLKKASKMDDPAARIRIDPKKYHAPEKPNKENTEELVTGRAGKGKKRTEVPKEDRILPANAALNEKIGILRARWGCSRPGGPCGTDFCYIKPDGEEHFPLGHDHFNVWAAAWLKGPNFADENKPPNDKLFDGIHPGALGARAPLLQRRLDLQNQRNTPVQPPMPQITINMPDMAQRYQPAAALPAPPVPGPAYTGPAMLIPVHLVPGKKLTIEEFCKTYELDDEIAARFRENKYKTTDAFVYVEVQELREVGFVAGEIAQLKAGIAEWCKV
;
A
#
# COMPACT_ATOMS: atom_id res chain seq x y z
N MET A 1 15.83 46.00 -63.07
CA MET A 1 14.50 45.36 -62.92
C MET A 1 14.42 44.73 -61.52
N SER A 2 13.37 45.11 -60.76
CA SER A 2 12.86 44.62 -59.44
C SER A 2 13.84 44.03 -58.41
N ARG A 3 14.16 44.68 -57.27
CA ARG A 3 13.39 45.02 -56.04
C ARG A 3 12.77 43.83 -55.27
N ARG A 4 13.05 43.85 -53.94
CA ARG A 4 12.40 43.20 -52.76
C ARG A 4 12.88 41.79 -52.40
N ALA A 5 13.07 41.40 -51.13
CA ALA A 5 12.94 42.09 -49.85
C ALA A 5 13.66 41.30 -48.73
N SER A 6 14.29 42.05 -47.82
CA SER A 6 14.65 41.62 -46.47
C SER A 6 13.40 41.45 -45.60
N ARG A 7 13.38 40.45 -44.71
CA ARG A 7 12.65 40.55 -43.42
C ARG A 7 13.33 39.69 -42.35
N ARG A 8 13.78 40.40 -41.31
CA ARG A 8 14.18 39.92 -39.99
C ARG A 8 12.96 39.39 -39.24
N LEU A 9 13.09 38.32 -38.49
CA LEU A 9 12.19 37.96 -37.39
C LEU A 9 12.98 38.08 -36.09
N ALA A 10 12.60 39.07 -35.29
CA ALA A 10 13.07 39.28 -33.93
C ALA A 10 11.95 38.89 -32.98
N SER A 11 12.33 38.16 -31.93
CA SER A 11 11.87 38.24 -30.54
C SER A 11 10.41 38.67 -30.28
N HIS A 12 9.57 37.71 -29.88
CA HIS A 12 8.40 37.97 -29.05
C HIS A 12 8.57 37.26 -27.71
N LYS A 13 9.04 38.01 -26.71
CA LYS A 13 8.74 37.77 -25.30
C LYS A 13 7.36 38.38 -25.05
N ILE A 14 6.44 37.62 -24.48
CA ILE A 14 5.15 38.12 -24.02
C ILE A 14 5.21 38.08 -22.49
N ASP A 15 5.34 39.26 -21.90
CA ASP A 15 5.14 39.49 -20.48
C ASP A 15 3.62 39.43 -20.19
N ILE A 16 3.19 38.46 -19.39
CA ILE A 16 1.84 38.40 -18.82
C ILE A 16 1.95 38.87 -17.37
N ALA A 17 1.85 40.19 -17.19
CA ALA A 17 1.68 40.82 -15.89
C ALA A 17 0.89 42.10 -16.05
N ALA A 18 -0.45 41.99 -16.06
CA ALA A 18 -1.42 43.02 -15.68
C ALA A 18 -2.81 42.58 -16.20
N ILE A 19 -3.71 42.21 -15.29
CA ILE A 19 -5.17 42.46 -15.28
C ILE A 19 -5.68 41.76 -14.01
N ALA A 20 -5.82 42.52 -12.92
CA ALA A 20 -6.73 42.23 -11.79
C ALA A 20 -6.61 43.37 -10.77
N ALA A 21 -7.20 44.52 -11.09
CA ALA A 21 -7.51 45.56 -10.11
C ALA A 21 -8.62 46.45 -10.67
N ALA A 22 -9.87 46.11 -10.37
CA ALA A 22 -10.98 47.06 -10.18
C ALA A 22 -12.26 46.31 -9.78
N ASP A 23 -13.02 46.93 -8.89
CA ASP A 23 -14.45 46.76 -8.63
C ASP A 23 -14.91 45.58 -7.76
N PHE A 24 -14.84 45.79 -6.45
CA PHE A 24 -15.96 45.43 -5.58
C PHE A 24 -16.02 46.39 -4.38
N ALA A 25 -16.77 47.48 -4.56
CA ALA A 25 -17.24 48.33 -3.50
C ALA A 25 -18.76 48.15 -3.37
N ASP A 26 -19.21 48.22 -2.13
CA ASP A 26 -20.55 48.64 -1.72
C ASP A 26 -21.65 47.57 -1.72
N SER A 27 -21.94 47.03 -0.52
CA SER A 27 -23.27 46.61 -0.07
C SER A 27 -23.22 46.36 1.45
N ASP A 28 -23.30 47.46 2.19
CA ASP A 28 -23.80 47.46 3.57
C ASP A 28 -25.32 47.17 3.53
N GLU A 29 -25.74 45.96 3.89
CA GLU A 29 -27.12 45.73 4.33
C GLU A 29 -27.15 45.28 5.80
N GLU A 30 -27.57 46.22 6.63
CA GLU A 30 -28.07 46.00 7.98
C GLU A 30 -29.24 45.00 7.96
N PHE A 31 -29.14 43.93 8.75
CA PHE A 31 -30.31 43.15 9.16
C PHE A 31 -30.56 43.32 10.67
N PRO A 32 -31.82 43.55 11.09
CA PRO A 32 -32.14 44.01 12.43
C PRO A 32 -32.12 42.88 13.47
N LEU A 33 -31.66 43.27 14.66
CA LEU A 33 -31.84 42.59 15.93
C LEU A 33 -33.32 42.41 16.27
N ALA A 34 -33.69 41.18 16.66
CA ALA A 34 -34.47 40.85 17.86
C ALA A 34 -35.27 39.55 17.63
N VAL A 35 -35.01 38.52 18.43
CA VAL A 35 -36.06 37.92 19.28
C VAL A 35 -35.43 37.08 20.38
N ASP A 36 -35.79 37.45 21.60
CA ASP A 36 -35.60 36.74 22.85
C ASP A 36 -36.07 35.29 22.78
N SER A 37 -35.29 34.39 23.37
CA SER A 37 -35.86 33.18 23.99
C SER A 37 -35.08 32.81 25.24
N ASP A 38 -35.66 33.24 26.36
CA ASP A 38 -35.47 32.74 27.71
C ASP A 38 -35.36 31.20 27.75
N ILE A 39 -34.17 30.68 28.06
CA ILE A 39 -34.04 29.34 28.64
C ILE A 39 -33.38 29.48 30.01
N ARG A 40 -34.27 29.45 31.01
CA ARG A 40 -33.99 29.30 32.44
C ARG A 40 -32.97 28.19 32.70
N MET A 41 -31.76 28.59 33.08
CA MET A 41 -30.81 27.76 33.80
C MET A 41 -31.38 27.45 35.20
N ARG A 42 -31.69 26.18 35.45
CA ARG A 42 -32.01 25.66 36.77
C ARG A 42 -30.72 25.08 37.37
N SER A 43 -30.19 25.77 38.38
CA SER A 43 -29.23 25.18 39.33
C SER A 43 -29.84 23.95 40.00
N PRO A 44 -29.00 23.02 40.46
CA PRO A 44 -28.95 22.89 41.90
C PRO A 44 -27.54 22.90 42.46
N GLU A 45 -27.47 23.59 43.57
CA GLU A 45 -26.45 23.58 44.60
C GLU A 45 -26.12 22.16 45.04
N GLY A 46 -24.84 21.90 45.28
CA GLY A 46 -24.34 20.63 45.77
C GLY A 46 -22.88 20.77 46.15
N GLY A 47 -22.59 21.63 47.12
CA GLY A 47 -21.28 21.75 47.72
C GLY A 47 -20.88 20.45 48.39
N ASN A 48 -19.71 19.93 48.04
CA ASN A 48 -19.00 18.97 48.88
C ASN A 48 -17.54 19.43 48.98
N SER A 49 -17.29 20.22 50.01
CA SER A 49 -15.98 20.55 50.55
C SER A 49 -15.38 19.28 51.14
N PHE A 50 -14.37 18.70 50.48
CA PHE A 50 -13.55 17.66 51.10
C PHE A 50 -12.11 18.16 51.27
N HIS A 51 -11.65 17.96 52.50
CA HIS A 51 -10.39 18.35 53.11
C HIS A 51 -9.16 18.05 52.24
N ALA A 52 -8.30 19.06 52.06
CA ALA A 52 -6.88 18.86 51.80
C ALA A 52 -6.17 18.82 53.16
N GLU A 53 -5.71 17.63 53.56
CA GLU A 53 -4.60 17.43 54.50
C GLU A 53 -3.49 16.86 53.59
N ASP A 54 -2.51 17.64 53.18
CA ASP A 54 -1.32 18.02 53.95
C ASP A 54 -0.73 16.82 54.70
N THR A 55 0.01 16.00 53.98
CA THR A 55 1.02 15.12 54.56
C THR A 55 2.31 15.32 53.77
N GLY A 56 3.06 16.33 54.20
CA GLY A 56 4.49 16.37 53.97
C GLY A 56 5.15 15.19 54.69
N TYR A 57 5.81 14.35 53.93
CA TYR A 57 6.87 13.46 54.41
C TYR A 57 8.06 13.65 53.47
N ASP A 58 8.96 14.52 53.92
CA ASP A 58 10.38 14.44 53.64
C ASP A 58 10.90 13.18 54.34
N GLU A 59 11.29 12.17 53.56
CA GLU A 59 12.27 11.18 54.01
C GLU A 59 13.38 11.13 52.96
N ASP A 60 14.49 11.75 53.37
CA ASP A 60 15.85 11.49 52.94
C ASP A 60 16.21 10.00 53.07
N GLU A 61 17.39 9.65 52.55
CA GLU A 61 18.13 8.38 52.80
C GLU A 61 17.66 7.21 51.90
N GLU A 62 18.50 6.52 51.15
CA GLU A 62 19.94 6.31 51.23
C GLU A 62 20.44 5.72 49.89
N ASP A 63 21.65 6.12 49.52
CA ASP A 63 22.48 5.50 48.51
C ASP A 63 22.76 4.02 48.87
N ALA A 64 22.46 3.09 47.96
CA ALA A 64 22.96 1.73 48.02
C ALA A 64 23.44 1.29 46.64
N ASP A 65 24.72 1.56 46.40
CA ASP A 65 25.53 0.93 45.36
C ASP A 65 25.65 -0.58 45.69
N GLU A 66 24.91 -1.42 44.98
CA GLU A 66 25.23 -2.85 44.88
C GLU A 66 25.75 -3.12 43.46
N GLU A 67 27.08 -3.04 43.32
CA GLU A 67 27.81 -3.74 42.28
C GLU A 67 27.65 -5.25 42.55
N GLU A 68 27.00 -5.98 41.64
CA GLU A 68 27.05 -7.45 41.62
C GLU A 68 27.72 -7.91 40.31
N ASP A 69 29.01 -8.14 40.46
CA ASP A 69 29.98 -8.78 39.62
C ASP A 69 29.61 -10.25 39.39
N GLY A 70 28.81 -10.50 38.35
CA GLY A 70 28.53 -11.84 37.82
C GLY A 70 29.54 -12.27 36.76
N GLU A 71 30.71 -12.74 37.18
CA GLU A 71 31.64 -13.51 36.34
C GLU A 71 30.99 -14.85 35.94
N GLY A 72 30.60 -14.98 34.67
CA GLY A 72 30.07 -16.21 34.07
C GLY A 72 30.84 -16.56 32.80
N ARG A 73 32.05 -17.07 33.00
CA ARG A 73 32.99 -17.58 32.01
C ARG A 73 32.66 -19.04 31.77
N GLU A 74 32.13 -19.40 30.61
CA GLU A 74 32.23 -20.78 30.11
C GLU A 74 32.66 -20.74 28.64
N ASP A 75 33.79 -21.40 28.46
CA ASP A 75 34.51 -21.66 27.24
C ASP A 75 33.67 -22.55 26.32
N ASP A 76 33.62 -22.23 25.04
CA ASP A 76 33.35 -23.25 24.04
C ASP A 76 34.34 -23.06 22.89
N GLU A 77 35.43 -23.79 23.06
CA GLU A 77 36.40 -24.14 22.04
C GLU A 77 35.65 -24.88 20.92
N ASN A 78 35.66 -24.33 19.71
CA ASN A 78 35.58 -25.22 18.55
C ASN A 78 36.63 -24.86 17.51
N GLU A 79 37.63 -25.73 17.55
CA GLU A 79 38.75 -25.97 16.70
C GLU A 79 38.51 -25.75 15.19
N ALA A 80 39.45 -25.00 14.62
CA ALA A 80 40.33 -25.42 13.53
C ALA A 80 39.74 -26.20 12.34
N ARG A 81 39.77 -25.54 11.18
CA ARG A 81 40.22 -26.05 9.86
C ARG A 81 39.91 -24.96 8.83
N GLY A 82 40.80 -24.53 7.96
CA GLY A 82 42.17 -24.88 7.64
C GLY A 82 42.57 -23.89 6.55
N SER A 83 43.71 -23.26 6.74
CA SER A 83 44.44 -22.49 5.74
C SER A 83 44.80 -23.38 4.55
N GLU A 84 44.66 -22.85 3.35
CA GLU A 84 45.57 -23.14 2.24
C GLU A 84 45.48 -21.98 1.26
N ASP A 85 46.50 -21.12 1.35
CA ASP A 85 46.99 -20.27 0.28
C ASP A 85 47.26 -21.12 -0.96
N GLU A 86 46.93 -20.61 -2.15
CA GLU A 86 47.72 -20.85 -3.36
C GLU A 86 47.32 -19.80 -4.42
N ASP A 87 48.20 -18.81 -4.57
CA ASP A 87 48.38 -18.04 -5.79
C ASP A 87 48.58 -19.01 -6.96
N ASP A 88 47.87 -18.83 -8.07
CA ASP A 88 48.46 -19.20 -9.35
C ASP A 88 47.93 -18.42 -10.55
N VAL A 89 48.90 -17.83 -11.23
CA VAL A 89 48.84 -17.12 -12.49
C VAL A 89 49.03 -18.16 -13.59
N GLU A 90 48.04 -18.43 -14.44
CA GLU A 90 48.31 -19.16 -15.69
C GLU A 90 47.84 -18.42 -16.94
N VAL A 91 48.86 -17.91 -17.61
CA VAL A 91 48.96 -17.47 -18.98
C VAL A 91 49.46 -18.66 -19.81
N ILE A 92 48.74 -18.99 -20.90
CA ILE A 92 49.18 -19.70 -22.13
C ILE A 92 49.77 -21.12 -21.97
N SER A 93 49.10 -22.11 -22.57
CA SER A 93 49.81 -23.08 -23.42
C SER A 93 48.92 -23.76 -24.46
N GLU A 94 49.39 -23.72 -25.71
CA GLU A 94 48.96 -24.56 -26.82
C GLU A 94 49.20 -26.04 -26.49
N ASN A 95 48.26 -26.93 -26.84
CA ASN A 95 48.64 -28.33 -27.03
C ASN A 95 47.95 -29.00 -28.23
N LYS A 96 48.71 -28.92 -29.31
CA LYS A 96 48.78 -29.76 -30.51
C LYS A 96 48.80 -31.26 -30.14
N ARG A 97 47.76 -32.02 -30.53
CA ARG A 97 47.88 -33.49 -30.61
C ARG A 97 47.38 -34.03 -31.95
N ARG A 98 48.37 -34.35 -32.78
CA ARG A 98 48.30 -35.16 -34.00
C ARG A 98 47.70 -36.53 -33.70
N LYS A 99 46.84 -37.03 -34.60
CA LYS A 99 46.72 -38.48 -34.85
C LYS A 99 46.60 -38.73 -36.35
N ARG A 100 47.68 -39.33 -36.88
CA ARG A 100 47.84 -39.95 -38.21
C ARG A 100 46.85 -41.13 -38.33
N SER A 101 46.09 -41.19 -39.41
CA SER A 101 46.32 -41.97 -40.65
C SER A 101 45.96 -43.46 -40.58
N SER A 102 45.06 -43.87 -41.47
CA SER A 102 45.23 -45.09 -42.24
C SER A 102 44.50 -44.96 -43.57
N THR A 103 45.28 -45.20 -44.62
CA THR A 103 45.02 -45.11 -46.06
C THR A 103 44.50 -46.44 -46.61
N ALA A 104 43.53 -46.40 -47.54
CA ALA A 104 43.32 -47.34 -48.67
C ALA A 104 42.16 -46.74 -49.52
N LEU A 105 42.35 -46.12 -50.69
CA LEU A 105 42.68 -46.64 -52.03
C LEU A 105 41.71 -47.70 -52.61
N SER A 106 40.68 -47.20 -53.28
CA SER A 106 40.11 -47.64 -54.58
C SER A 106 38.98 -46.64 -54.88
N GLY A 107 38.96 -45.81 -55.93
CA GLY A 107 39.20 -46.14 -57.33
C GLY A 107 37.84 -46.47 -57.96
N ASP A 108 37.09 -45.46 -58.41
CA ASP A 108 36.19 -45.58 -59.56
C ASP A 108 35.80 -44.19 -60.08
N GLU A 109 35.97 -44.02 -61.38
CA GLU A 109 35.67 -42.81 -62.15
C GLU A 109 34.18 -42.80 -62.52
N GLY A 110 33.54 -41.64 -62.39
CA GLY A 110 32.15 -41.47 -62.78
C GLY A 110 31.78 -39.99 -62.79
N ASP A 111 32.08 -39.34 -63.92
CA ASP A 111 31.48 -38.08 -64.35
C ASP A 111 29.96 -38.13 -64.21
N ASP A 112 29.39 -37.16 -63.50
CA ASP A 112 28.10 -36.58 -63.82
C ASP A 112 28.00 -35.20 -63.15
N ASP A 113 28.09 -34.18 -64.01
CA ASP A 113 27.85 -32.77 -63.69
C ASP A 113 26.44 -32.56 -63.11
N ILE A 114 26.33 -32.55 -61.78
CA ILE A 114 25.17 -31.99 -61.08
C ILE A 114 25.61 -30.73 -60.36
N ILE A 115 25.27 -29.60 -60.99
CA ILE A 115 25.34 -28.26 -60.41
C ILE A 115 24.37 -28.22 -59.21
N GLU A 116 24.84 -28.68 -58.05
CA GLU A 116 24.16 -28.50 -56.78
C GLU A 116 24.31 -27.02 -56.37
N LEU A 117 23.35 -26.21 -56.82
CA LEU A 117 23.11 -24.87 -56.32
C LEU A 117 22.88 -24.96 -54.81
N LYS A 118 23.98 -24.89 -54.05
CA LYS A 118 23.99 -24.69 -52.60
C LYS A 118 23.25 -23.39 -52.33
N GLN A 119 21.95 -23.52 -52.08
CA GLN A 119 21.11 -22.48 -51.53
C GLN A 119 21.77 -22.07 -50.21
N LYS A 120 22.51 -20.95 -50.24
CA LYS A 120 22.91 -20.20 -49.05
C LYS A 120 21.62 -20.00 -48.26
N LYS A 121 21.37 -20.87 -47.27
CA LYS A 121 20.34 -20.68 -46.25
C LYS A 121 20.58 -19.28 -45.70
N LYS A 122 19.74 -18.32 -46.13
CA LYS A 122 19.76 -16.96 -45.58
C LYS A 122 19.59 -17.16 -44.07
N ALA A 123 20.63 -16.84 -43.32
CA ALA A 123 20.61 -16.92 -41.87
C ALA A 123 19.37 -16.15 -41.42
N LYS A 124 18.39 -16.88 -40.88
CA LYS A 124 17.15 -16.29 -40.36
C LYS A 124 17.59 -15.35 -39.25
N VAL A 125 17.48 -14.04 -39.49
CA VAL A 125 17.77 -13.02 -38.47
C VAL A 125 16.90 -13.37 -37.27
N PRO A 126 17.49 -13.66 -36.09
CA PRO A 126 16.70 -13.96 -34.91
C PRO A 126 15.78 -12.77 -34.62
N ALA A 127 14.54 -13.04 -34.26
CA ALA A 127 13.61 -11.99 -33.88
C ALA A 127 14.20 -11.19 -32.69
N PRO A 128 14.01 -9.86 -32.65
CA PRO A 128 14.49 -9.03 -31.54
C PRO A 128 13.94 -9.59 -30.23
N ARG A 129 14.81 -9.73 -29.23
CA ARG A 129 14.40 -10.29 -27.94
C ARG A 129 13.81 -9.17 -27.10
N VAL A 130 12.68 -9.43 -26.46
CA VAL A 130 12.03 -8.47 -25.56
C VAL A 130 12.36 -8.88 -24.13
N ILE A 131 12.84 -7.92 -23.34
CA ILE A 131 13.12 -8.07 -21.92
C ILE A 131 11.99 -7.42 -21.12
N THR A 132 11.46 -8.16 -20.16
CA THR A 132 10.41 -7.67 -19.25
C THR A 132 11.01 -7.19 -17.94
N TYR A 133 10.82 -5.92 -17.63
CA TYR A 133 11.25 -5.26 -16.41
C TYR A 133 10.06 -5.12 -15.45
N THR A 134 10.14 -5.77 -14.29
CA THR A 134 9.18 -5.56 -13.19
C THR A 134 9.73 -4.47 -12.27
N VAL A 135 9.15 -3.27 -12.31
CA VAL A 135 9.58 -2.12 -11.52
C VAL A 135 8.76 -2.03 -10.24
N ASN A 136 9.43 -2.06 -9.10
CA ASN A 136 8.84 -1.97 -7.77
C ASN A 136 9.17 -0.61 -7.15
N PHE A 137 8.13 0.17 -6.83
CA PHE A 137 8.25 1.43 -6.13
C PHE A 137 7.99 1.21 -4.65
N LEU A 138 8.95 1.64 -3.82
CA LEU A 138 8.75 1.70 -2.38
C LEU A 138 8.21 3.08 -2.03
N VAL A 139 6.88 3.18 -2.03
CA VAL A 139 6.16 4.36 -1.57
C VAL A 139 6.46 4.53 -0.08
N SER A 140 7.43 5.38 0.21
CA SER A 140 7.75 5.76 1.59
C SER A 140 6.58 6.60 2.09
N LEU A 141 5.73 6.02 2.94
CA LEU A 141 4.72 6.76 3.70
C LEU A 141 5.46 7.82 4.52
N ASP A 142 5.33 9.08 4.12
CA ASP A 142 5.79 10.31 4.76
C ASP A 142 7.19 10.28 5.41
N ARG A 143 8.09 11.06 4.80
CA ARG A 143 9.46 11.40 5.22
C ARG A 143 9.59 12.00 6.64
N SER A 144 8.54 12.03 7.46
CA SER A 144 8.54 12.72 8.76
C SER A 144 8.01 11.93 9.96
N LYS A 145 7.48 10.71 9.82
CA LYS A 145 6.92 9.97 10.98
C LYS A 145 7.29 8.50 10.95
N LYS A 146 7.65 7.99 12.14
CA LYS A 146 8.07 6.60 12.41
C LYS A 146 7.27 5.61 11.57
N ILE A 147 7.95 4.84 10.72
CA ILE A 147 7.35 3.85 9.83
C ILE A 147 6.57 2.83 10.69
N PRO A 148 5.24 2.75 10.60
CA PRO A 148 4.50 1.70 11.27
C PRO A 148 4.89 0.34 10.67
N ALA A 149 4.92 -0.72 11.50
CA ALA A 149 5.34 -2.08 11.13
C ALA A 149 4.48 -2.77 10.03
N THR A 150 3.46 -2.08 9.52
CA THR A 150 2.62 -2.56 8.40
C THR A 150 3.33 -2.33 7.07
N ARG A 151 3.53 -3.41 6.30
CA ARG A 151 4.14 -3.41 4.95
C ARG A 151 3.64 -2.22 4.13
N THR A 152 4.56 -1.34 3.73
CA THR A 152 4.29 -0.25 2.80
C THR A 152 3.69 -0.82 1.52
N PRO A 153 2.63 -0.21 0.96
CA PRO A 153 2.07 -0.64 -0.31
C PRO A 153 3.17 -0.56 -1.38
N ILE A 154 3.51 -1.71 -1.97
CA ILE A 154 4.46 -1.77 -3.08
C ILE A 154 3.66 -1.62 -4.36
N GLN A 155 3.88 -0.52 -5.08
CA GLN A 155 3.33 -0.38 -6.43
C GLN A 155 4.26 -1.12 -7.39
N THR A 156 3.68 -2.06 -8.15
CA THR A 156 4.42 -2.88 -9.12
C THR A 156 3.97 -2.49 -10.53
N LEU A 157 4.94 -2.28 -11.41
CA LEU A 157 4.71 -1.95 -12.82
C LEU A 157 5.51 -2.89 -13.71
N ILE A 158 5.00 -3.17 -14.92
CA ILE A 158 5.69 -3.96 -15.94
C ILE A 158 6.04 -3.08 -17.14
N ILE A 159 7.30 -3.12 -17.56
CA ILE A 159 7.84 -2.45 -18.73
C ILE A 159 8.45 -3.52 -19.66
N SER A 160 8.25 -3.43 -20.97
CA SER A 160 8.83 -4.36 -21.94
C SER A 160 9.61 -3.60 -23.00
N LEU A 161 10.91 -3.88 -23.14
CA LEU A 161 11.80 -3.21 -24.10
C LEU A 161 12.61 -4.23 -24.91
N GLY A 162 13.05 -3.83 -26.11
CA GLY A 162 14.00 -4.61 -26.90
C GLY A 162 15.36 -4.71 -26.20
N ASP A 163 16.15 -5.74 -26.55
CA ASP A 163 17.53 -5.91 -26.08
C ASP A 163 18.52 -4.93 -26.74
N ASP A 164 18.07 -4.20 -27.76
CA ASP A 164 18.80 -3.16 -28.50
C ASP A 164 18.54 -1.73 -27.98
N GLU A 165 17.62 -1.56 -27.03
CA GLU A 165 17.25 -0.25 -26.50
C GLU A 165 18.35 0.33 -25.58
N PRO A 166 18.75 1.61 -25.78
CA PRO A 166 19.75 2.26 -24.95
C PRO A 166 19.25 2.48 -23.52
N PHE A 167 20.19 2.64 -22.58
CA PHE A 167 19.89 2.90 -21.17
C PHE A 167 18.95 4.10 -20.97
N ASP A 168 19.11 5.15 -21.78
CA ASP A 168 18.30 6.36 -21.71
C ASP A 168 16.80 6.09 -21.97
N THR A 169 16.46 5.11 -22.81
CA THR A 169 15.06 4.71 -23.03
C THR A 169 14.46 4.11 -21.76
N LEU A 170 15.18 3.19 -21.10
CA LEU A 170 14.74 2.60 -19.84
C LEU A 170 14.65 3.68 -18.74
N LYS A 171 15.67 4.55 -18.64
CA LYS A 171 15.71 5.66 -17.69
C LYS A 171 14.52 6.60 -17.86
N ALA A 172 14.21 7.02 -19.08
CA ALA A 172 13.07 7.88 -19.38
C ALA A 172 11.74 7.23 -18.97
N GLN A 173 11.57 5.93 -19.26
CA GLN A 173 10.36 5.21 -18.86
C GLN A 173 10.25 5.05 -17.34
N ILE A 174 11.35 4.86 -16.63
CA ILE A 174 11.36 4.85 -15.16
C ILE A 174 10.93 6.23 -14.62
N LEU A 175 11.50 7.32 -15.14
CA LEU A 175 11.21 8.68 -14.68
C LEU A 175 9.74 9.07 -14.91
N VAL A 176 9.16 8.76 -16.08
CA VAL A 176 7.73 8.98 -16.33
C VAL A 176 6.87 8.25 -15.30
N ARG A 177 7.32 7.11 -14.80
CA ARG A 177 6.56 6.32 -13.83
C ARG A 177 6.75 6.84 -12.41
N ILE A 178 7.94 7.31 -12.07
CA ILE A 178 8.20 8.03 -10.82
C ILE A 178 7.28 9.25 -10.69
N ASP A 179 7.15 10.05 -11.75
CA ASP A 179 6.28 11.24 -11.81
C ASP A 179 4.80 10.92 -11.51
N ASN A 180 4.33 9.74 -11.92
CA ASN A 180 2.95 9.29 -11.67
C ASN A 180 2.74 8.70 -10.27
N VAL A 181 3.81 8.33 -9.56
CA VAL A 181 3.74 7.58 -8.28
C VAL A 181 4.05 8.47 -7.08
N TYR A 182 4.96 9.43 -7.23
CA TYR A 182 5.40 10.29 -6.13
C TYR A 182 4.83 11.70 -6.24
N ASP A 183 4.30 12.22 -5.13
CA ASP A 183 3.86 13.60 -4.96
C ASP A 183 4.62 14.23 -3.78
N PRO A 184 5.46 15.27 -3.97
CA PRO A 184 5.73 15.98 -5.21
C PRO A 184 6.65 15.20 -6.18
N PRO A 185 6.52 15.42 -7.50
CA PRO A 185 7.36 14.78 -8.49
C PRO A 185 8.79 15.32 -8.41
N THR A 186 9.73 14.40 -8.17
CA THR A 186 11.17 14.68 -8.24
C THR A 186 11.69 13.97 -9.48
N LEU A 187 12.06 14.75 -10.51
CA LEU A 187 12.38 14.21 -11.85
C LEU A 187 13.86 13.82 -12.01
N ASP A 188 14.69 14.02 -10.99
CA ASP A 188 16.11 13.68 -11.09
C ASP A 188 16.36 12.22 -10.71
N PHE A 189 16.96 11.47 -11.63
CA PHE A 189 17.27 10.06 -11.43
C PHE A 189 18.29 9.84 -10.31
N ASP A 190 19.16 10.83 -10.06
CA ASP A 190 20.20 10.75 -9.04
C ASP A 190 19.66 10.87 -7.62
N GLU A 191 18.40 11.29 -7.45
CA GLU A 191 17.69 11.31 -6.16
C GLU A 191 17.11 9.94 -5.76
N TYR A 192 17.31 8.91 -6.60
CA TYR A 192 16.83 7.56 -6.35
C TYR A 192 17.98 6.55 -6.30
N ASP A 193 17.88 5.61 -5.38
CA ASP A 193 18.65 4.37 -5.38
C ASP A 193 17.89 3.35 -6.25
N VAL A 194 18.29 3.26 -7.51
CA VAL A 194 17.74 2.31 -8.47
C VAL A 194 18.62 1.07 -8.48
N THR A 195 18.07 -0.06 -8.07
CA THR A 195 18.77 -1.35 -8.05
C THR A 195 18.02 -2.39 -8.89
N PHE A 196 18.71 -3.41 -9.38
CA PHE A 196 18.09 -4.51 -10.11
C PHE A 196 18.53 -5.89 -9.61
N THR A 197 17.66 -6.88 -9.82
CA THR A 197 17.91 -8.30 -9.61
C THR A 197 17.40 -9.09 -10.82
N ILE A 198 18.04 -10.21 -11.13
CA ILE A 198 17.62 -11.11 -12.22
C ILE A 198 17.31 -12.46 -11.58
N PRO A 199 16.05 -12.92 -11.57
CA PRO A 199 15.67 -14.16 -10.91
C PRO A 199 16.62 -15.30 -11.27
N ARG A 200 17.21 -15.94 -10.25
CA ARG A 200 18.15 -17.08 -10.35
C ARG A 200 19.54 -16.78 -10.92
N ILE A 201 19.78 -15.64 -11.55
CA ILE A 201 21.10 -15.30 -12.15
C ILE A 201 21.85 -14.25 -11.32
N VAL A 202 21.14 -13.23 -10.87
CA VAL A 202 21.67 -12.13 -10.05
C VAL A 202 20.72 -11.96 -8.87
N THR A 203 21.01 -12.68 -7.79
CA THR A 203 20.19 -12.68 -6.56
C THR A 203 20.39 -11.40 -5.75
N ASP A 204 21.60 -10.86 -5.80
CA ASP A 204 21.99 -9.68 -5.03
C ASP A 204 21.60 -8.42 -5.80
N ALA A 205 21.08 -7.42 -5.09
CA ALA A 205 20.67 -6.16 -5.70
C ALA A 205 21.90 -5.37 -6.17
N ILE A 206 21.99 -5.11 -7.47
CA ILE A 206 23.07 -4.31 -8.07
C ILE A 206 22.52 -2.93 -8.44
N THR A 207 23.27 -1.86 -8.17
CA THR A 207 22.91 -0.49 -8.60
C THR A 207 22.80 -0.41 -10.12
N LEU A 208 21.74 0.21 -10.62
CA LEU A 208 21.47 0.39 -12.04
C LEU A 208 22.02 1.73 -12.52
N ASP A 209 23.05 1.67 -13.35
CA ASP A 209 23.68 2.79 -14.04
C ASP A 209 23.99 2.44 -15.50
N ALA A 210 24.55 3.39 -16.26
CA ALA A 210 24.90 3.17 -17.66
C ALA A 210 25.93 2.05 -17.88
N GLY A 211 26.82 1.80 -16.91
CA GLY A 211 27.86 0.76 -17.02
C GLY A 211 27.31 -0.65 -16.75
N THR A 212 26.48 -0.77 -15.73
CA THR A 212 25.84 -2.01 -15.27
C THR A 212 24.63 -2.41 -16.12
N TYR A 213 24.04 -1.48 -16.87
CA TYR A 213 22.94 -1.79 -17.80
C TYR A 213 23.33 -2.86 -18.84
N ASN A 214 24.55 -2.77 -19.40
CA ASN A 214 25.06 -3.81 -20.32
C ASN A 214 25.20 -5.18 -19.63
N HIS A 215 25.53 -5.19 -18.33
CA HIS A 215 25.58 -6.41 -17.54
C HIS A 215 24.18 -7.01 -17.36
N LEU A 216 23.18 -6.16 -17.09
CA LEU A 216 21.78 -6.57 -17.01
C LEU A 216 21.33 -7.23 -18.31
N LEU A 217 21.53 -6.57 -19.47
CA LEU A 217 21.14 -7.09 -20.78
C LEU A 217 21.81 -8.44 -21.07
N LYS A 218 23.13 -8.54 -20.86
CA LYS A 218 23.90 -9.77 -21.12
C LYS A 218 23.46 -10.95 -20.24
N LYS A 219 23.01 -10.69 -19.01
CA LYS A 219 22.57 -11.72 -18.06
C LYS A 219 21.11 -12.10 -18.29
N ALA A 220 20.21 -11.13 -18.50
CA ALA A 220 18.80 -11.35 -18.75
C ALA A 220 18.57 -12.14 -20.06
N SER A 221 19.35 -11.86 -21.11
CA SER A 221 19.26 -12.57 -22.39
C SER A 221 19.72 -14.04 -22.36
N LYS A 222 20.26 -14.52 -21.23
CA LYS A 222 20.58 -15.95 -21.04
C LYS A 222 19.39 -16.77 -20.55
N MET A 223 18.32 -16.12 -20.12
CA MET A 223 17.09 -16.78 -19.71
C MET A 223 16.24 -17.12 -20.94
N ASP A 224 15.46 -18.20 -20.85
CA ASP A 224 14.46 -18.52 -21.86
C ASP A 224 13.38 -17.42 -21.93
N ASP A 225 13.01 -16.88 -20.76
CA ASP A 225 12.13 -15.72 -20.60
C ASP A 225 12.94 -14.56 -19.98
N PRO A 226 13.48 -13.63 -20.79
CA PRO A 226 14.30 -12.52 -20.30
C PRO A 226 13.49 -11.59 -19.38
N ALA A 227 13.77 -11.65 -18.08
CA ALA A 227 13.10 -10.84 -17.08
C ALA A 227 14.07 -10.27 -16.04
N ALA A 228 13.84 -9.03 -15.64
CA ALA A 228 14.58 -8.34 -14.58
C ALA A 228 13.62 -7.66 -13.61
N ARG A 229 13.98 -7.60 -12.33
CA ARG A 229 13.24 -6.85 -11.29
C ARG A 229 14.04 -5.62 -10.94
N ILE A 230 13.46 -4.45 -11.12
CA ILE A 230 14.03 -3.15 -10.74
C ILE A 230 13.34 -2.69 -9.46
N ARG A 231 14.11 -2.21 -8.49
CA ARG A 231 13.65 -1.66 -7.24
C ARG A 231 14.11 -0.20 -7.16
N ILE A 232 13.17 0.69 -6.86
CA ILE A 232 13.42 2.13 -6.77
C ILE A 232 13.14 2.57 -5.35
N ASP A 233 14.19 3.01 -4.66
CA ASP A 233 14.14 3.58 -3.33
C ASP A 233 14.49 5.07 -3.41
N PRO A 234 13.66 6.00 -2.91
CA PRO A 234 14.04 7.41 -2.85
C PRO A 234 15.20 7.60 -1.88
N LYS A 235 16.28 8.26 -2.32
CA LYS A 235 17.38 8.61 -1.41
C LYS A 235 16.82 9.50 -0.31
N LYS A 236 17.19 9.20 0.94
CA LYS A 236 16.87 10.08 2.06
C LYS A 236 17.60 11.39 1.80
N TYR A 237 16.86 12.48 1.64
CA TYR A 237 17.45 13.81 1.59
C TYR A 237 18.18 13.98 2.93
N HIS A 238 19.50 13.87 2.91
CA HIS A 238 20.30 14.31 4.03
C HIS A 238 20.06 15.81 4.09
N ALA A 239 19.22 16.25 5.03
CA ALA A 239 19.09 17.66 5.33
C ALA A 239 20.53 18.19 5.45
N PRO A 240 20.90 19.24 4.69
CA PRO A 240 22.27 19.71 4.64
C PRO A 240 22.75 19.83 6.08
N GLU A 241 23.80 19.06 6.42
CA GLU A 241 24.32 19.01 7.77
C GLU A 241 24.48 20.44 8.25
N LYS A 242 23.73 20.80 9.30
CA LYS A 242 23.80 22.15 9.86
C LYS A 242 25.29 22.44 10.08
N PRO A 243 25.82 23.57 9.59
CA PRO A 243 27.23 23.87 9.68
C PRO A 243 27.65 23.68 11.13
N ASN A 244 28.57 22.73 11.30
CA ASN A 244 29.04 22.25 12.58
C ASN A 244 29.51 23.47 13.38
N LYS A 245 28.81 23.77 14.46
CA LYS A 245 29.24 24.80 15.41
C LYS A 245 30.55 24.27 15.98
N GLU A 246 31.67 24.88 15.59
CA GLU A 246 32.99 24.65 16.17
C GLU A 246 32.85 24.63 17.69
N ASN A 247 32.96 23.44 18.29
CA ASN A 247 33.14 23.31 19.72
C ASN A 247 34.54 22.76 19.93
N THR A 248 35.42 23.70 20.28
CA THR A 248 36.65 23.61 21.04
C THR A 248 37.06 22.20 21.44
N GLU A 249 38.16 21.76 20.84
CA GLU A 249 38.93 20.60 21.25
C GLU A 249 39.40 20.76 22.71
N GLU A 250 38.94 19.88 23.59
CA GLU A 250 39.74 19.51 24.76
C GLU A 250 39.93 18.00 24.77
N LEU A 251 41.21 17.64 24.61
CA LEU A 251 41.77 16.31 24.66
C LEU A 251 41.52 15.67 26.03
N VAL A 252 40.71 14.61 26.10
CA VAL A 252 40.94 13.57 27.10
C VAL A 252 40.80 12.19 26.45
N THR A 253 41.94 11.53 26.38
CA THR A 253 42.15 10.13 26.06
C THR A 253 41.52 9.24 27.13
N GLY A 254 40.68 8.29 26.73
CA GLY A 254 40.19 7.25 27.63
C GLY A 254 39.37 6.19 26.91
N ARG A 255 40.01 5.06 26.57
CA ARG A 255 39.33 3.83 26.15
C ARG A 255 38.54 3.28 27.34
N ALA A 256 37.21 3.32 27.28
CA ALA A 256 36.32 2.58 28.18
C ALA A 256 35.11 2.06 27.39
N GLY A 257 34.62 0.88 27.79
CA GLY A 257 33.76 0.00 27.01
C GLY A 257 32.49 0.62 26.44
N LYS A 258 32.01 0.03 25.34
CA LYS A 258 30.70 0.30 24.74
C LYS A 258 29.58 -0.13 25.72
N GLY A 259 29.34 0.66 26.76
CA GLY A 259 28.10 0.62 27.50
C GLY A 259 26.96 0.97 26.55
N LYS A 260 25.98 0.07 26.39
CA LYS A 260 24.70 0.38 25.71
C LYS A 260 24.16 1.63 26.40
N LYS A 261 24.22 2.79 25.73
CA LYS A 261 23.53 4.00 26.16
C LYS A 261 22.06 3.61 26.38
N ARG A 262 21.64 3.53 27.65
CA ARG A 262 20.21 3.42 27.99
C ARG A 262 19.56 4.60 27.30
N THR A 263 18.67 4.31 26.35
CA THR A 263 17.89 5.33 25.66
C THR A 263 17.09 6.05 26.72
N GLU A 264 17.54 7.25 27.08
CA GLU A 264 16.86 8.18 27.96
C GLU A 264 15.42 8.32 27.47
N VAL A 265 14.46 8.16 28.40
CA VAL A 265 13.04 8.21 28.10
C VAL A 265 12.76 9.56 27.42
N PRO A 266 12.18 9.57 26.20
CA PRO A 266 11.91 10.82 25.50
C PRO A 266 11.08 11.76 26.38
N LYS A 267 11.56 13.00 26.54
CA LYS A 267 10.86 14.06 27.27
C LYS A 267 9.41 14.18 26.80
N GLU A 268 8.49 14.35 27.74
CA GLU A 268 7.03 14.36 27.51
C GLU A 268 6.62 15.37 26.43
N ASP A 269 7.29 16.51 26.33
CA ASP A 269 7.05 17.56 25.32
C ASP A 269 7.26 17.12 23.87
N ARG A 270 7.95 15.99 23.63
CA ARG A 270 8.18 15.44 22.29
C ARG A 270 7.19 14.34 21.89
N ILE A 271 6.28 13.97 22.79
CA ILE A 271 5.26 12.97 22.51
C ILE A 271 4.07 13.67 21.85
N LEU A 272 3.67 13.23 20.65
CA LEU A 272 2.49 13.77 19.99
C LEU A 272 1.26 13.64 20.91
N PRO A 273 0.35 14.63 20.99
CA PRO A 273 -0.80 14.58 21.88
C PRO A 273 -1.65 13.29 21.77
N ALA A 274 -1.76 12.74 20.56
CA ALA A 274 -2.45 11.47 20.32
C ALA A 274 -1.79 10.27 21.00
N ASN A 275 -0.45 10.27 21.13
CA ASN A 275 0.30 9.22 21.81
C ASN A 275 0.25 9.38 23.34
N ALA A 276 0.08 10.60 23.84
CA ALA A 276 -0.06 10.84 25.28
C ALA A 276 -1.32 10.17 25.84
N ALA A 277 -2.48 10.37 25.19
CA ALA A 277 -3.73 9.71 25.57
C ALA A 277 -3.64 8.17 25.50
N LEU A 278 -2.93 7.64 24.49
CA LEU A 278 -2.73 6.20 24.35
C LEU A 278 -1.82 5.63 25.47
N ASN A 279 -0.71 6.31 25.78
CA ASN A 279 0.19 5.93 26.86
C ASN A 279 -0.49 6.00 28.23
N GLU A 280 -1.34 7.00 28.47
CA GLU A 280 -2.15 7.11 29.68
C GLU A 280 -3.05 5.88 29.86
N LYS A 281 -3.76 5.46 28.81
CA LYS A 281 -4.61 4.25 28.87
C LYS A 281 -3.79 2.97 29.04
N ILE A 282 -2.60 2.87 28.45
CA ILE A 282 -1.68 1.74 28.70
C ILE A 282 -1.26 1.70 30.17
N GLY A 283 -0.95 2.85 30.77
CA GLY A 283 -0.59 2.95 32.19
C GLY A 283 -1.70 2.42 33.09
N ILE A 284 -2.94 2.86 32.85
CA ILE A 284 -4.13 2.39 33.59
C ILE A 284 -4.31 0.88 33.43
N LEU A 285 -4.22 0.35 32.20
CA LEU A 285 -4.37 -1.08 31.96
C LEU A 285 -3.27 -1.92 32.65
N ARG A 286 -2.02 -1.45 32.65
CA ARG A 286 -0.91 -2.14 33.35
C ARG A 286 -1.10 -2.15 34.86
N ALA A 287 -1.55 -1.02 35.44
CA ALA A 287 -1.85 -0.94 36.86
C ALA A 287 -3.02 -1.87 37.24
N ARG A 288 -4.04 -1.97 36.39
CA ARG A 288 -5.22 -2.80 36.61
C ARG A 288 -4.95 -4.30 36.47
N TRP A 289 -4.15 -4.69 35.48
CA TRP A 289 -3.95 -6.09 35.06
C TRP A 289 -2.58 -6.66 35.44
N GLY A 290 -1.97 -6.14 36.51
CA GLY A 290 -0.82 -6.77 37.15
C GLY A 290 -1.16 -8.17 37.64
N CYS A 291 -0.35 -9.15 37.30
CA CYS A 291 -0.62 -10.54 37.67
C CYS A 291 -0.45 -10.72 39.17
N SER A 292 -1.52 -11.10 39.87
CA SER A 292 -1.49 -11.29 41.33
C SER A 292 -0.76 -12.56 41.77
N ARG A 293 -0.29 -13.40 40.84
CA ARG A 293 0.35 -14.69 41.13
C ARG A 293 1.85 -14.64 40.79
N PRO A 294 2.71 -14.18 41.72
CA PRO A 294 4.15 -14.25 41.53
C PRO A 294 4.58 -15.72 41.39
N GLY A 295 5.33 -16.03 40.33
CA GLY A 295 5.75 -17.41 40.00
C GLY A 295 4.65 -18.30 39.42
N GLY A 296 3.53 -17.73 38.99
CA GLY A 296 2.47 -18.47 38.30
C GLY A 296 2.90 -18.98 36.91
N PRO A 297 2.16 -19.95 36.34
CA PRO A 297 2.45 -20.54 35.03
C PRO A 297 2.35 -19.56 33.86
N CYS A 298 1.80 -18.35 34.08
CA CYS A 298 1.64 -17.34 33.05
C CYS A 298 2.95 -16.70 32.58
N GLY A 299 4.03 -16.73 33.39
CA GLY A 299 5.37 -16.25 32.99
C GLY A 299 5.48 -14.75 32.64
N THR A 300 4.38 -13.99 32.78
CA THR A 300 4.32 -12.56 32.49
C THR A 300 3.85 -11.77 33.70
N ASP A 301 4.38 -10.55 33.84
CA ASP A 301 4.02 -9.62 34.93
C ASP A 301 2.57 -9.15 34.85
N PHE A 302 1.94 -9.27 33.67
CA PHE A 302 0.57 -8.81 33.42
C PHE A 302 -0.28 -9.93 32.83
N CYS A 303 -1.51 -10.08 33.33
CA CYS A 303 -2.45 -11.11 32.91
C CYS A 303 -3.89 -10.59 32.96
N TYR A 304 -4.70 -10.98 31.98
CA TYR A 304 -6.14 -10.86 32.06
C TYR A 304 -6.71 -12.05 32.84
N ILE A 305 -7.41 -11.76 33.94
CA ILE A 305 -8.03 -12.76 34.81
C ILE A 305 -9.51 -12.83 34.47
N LYS A 306 -10.00 -14.00 34.07
CA LYS A 306 -11.43 -14.19 33.78
C LYS A 306 -12.23 -14.08 35.10
N PRO A 307 -13.38 -13.40 35.11
CA PRO A 307 -14.19 -13.27 36.34
C PRO A 307 -14.72 -14.63 36.84
N ASP A 308 -14.91 -15.59 35.93
CA ASP A 308 -15.48 -16.90 36.22
C ASP A 308 -14.44 -18.02 36.41
N GLY A 309 -13.13 -17.72 36.36
CA GLY A 309 -12.12 -18.77 36.46
C GLY A 309 -10.70 -18.33 36.79
N GLU A 310 -9.91 -19.25 37.34
CA GLU A 310 -8.47 -19.09 37.65
C GLU A 310 -7.57 -19.10 36.39
N GLU A 311 -8.15 -18.99 35.20
CA GLU A 311 -7.40 -19.00 33.95
C GLU A 311 -6.85 -17.60 33.65
N HIS A 312 -5.53 -17.51 33.58
CA HIS A 312 -4.81 -16.28 33.27
C HIS A 312 -4.48 -16.25 31.79
N PHE A 313 -4.80 -15.15 31.12
CA PHE A 313 -4.37 -14.89 29.75
C PHE A 313 -3.22 -13.87 29.76
N PRO A 314 -1.98 -14.23 29.33
CA PRO A 314 -0.81 -13.36 29.46
C PRO A 314 -0.93 -12.12 28.56
N LEU A 315 -0.69 -10.94 29.13
CA LEU A 315 -0.77 -9.66 28.40
C LEU A 315 0.62 -9.11 28.10
N GLY A 316 1.00 -9.16 26.83
CA GLY A 316 2.20 -8.52 26.29
C GLY A 316 2.00 -7.03 25.94
N HIS A 317 3.08 -6.36 25.52
CA HIS A 317 3.05 -4.95 25.10
C HIS A 317 2.03 -4.68 23.97
N ASP A 318 1.97 -5.56 22.97
CA ASP A 318 1.06 -5.42 21.82
C ASP A 318 -0.42 -5.48 22.24
N HIS A 319 -0.75 -6.31 23.24
CA HIS A 319 -2.11 -6.40 23.78
C HIS A 319 -2.53 -5.07 24.39
N PHE A 320 -1.66 -4.44 25.19
CA PHE A 320 -1.96 -3.13 25.79
C PHE A 320 -2.10 -2.02 24.75
N ASN A 321 -1.26 -2.02 23.71
CA ASN A 321 -1.37 -1.04 22.62
C ASN A 321 -2.72 -1.14 21.89
N VAL A 322 -3.12 -2.36 21.52
CA VAL A 322 -4.38 -2.60 20.80
C VAL A 322 -5.58 -2.31 21.70
N TRP A 323 -5.52 -2.69 22.98
CA TRP A 323 -6.56 -2.41 23.96
C TRP A 323 -6.73 -0.91 24.21
N ALA A 324 -5.65 -0.19 24.52
CA ALA A 324 -5.68 1.25 24.71
C ALA A 324 -6.19 2.00 23.48
N ALA A 325 -5.74 1.62 22.28
CA ALA A 325 -6.21 2.21 21.03
C ALA A 325 -7.71 1.95 20.77
N ALA A 326 -8.21 0.77 21.12
CA ALA A 326 -9.64 0.47 21.04
C ALA A 326 -10.46 1.23 22.08
N TRP A 327 -9.93 1.40 23.29
CA TRP A 327 -10.57 2.15 24.37
C TRP A 327 -10.74 3.63 23.98
N LEU A 328 -9.74 4.24 23.34
CA LEU A 328 -9.85 5.60 22.82
C LEU A 328 -10.94 5.78 21.74
N LYS A 329 -11.38 4.72 21.07
CA LYS A 329 -12.51 4.77 20.11
C LYS A 329 -13.88 4.76 20.80
N GLY A 330 -13.92 4.49 22.10
CA GLY A 330 -15.12 4.50 22.92
C GLY A 330 -15.44 3.17 23.61
N PRO A 331 -16.31 3.20 24.64
CA PRO A 331 -16.57 2.06 25.53
C PRO A 331 -17.24 0.86 24.85
N ASN A 332 -17.84 1.06 23.67
CA ASN A 332 -18.42 -0.02 22.88
C ASN A 332 -17.36 -0.98 22.33
N PHE A 333 -16.14 -0.48 22.09
CA PHE A 333 -15.05 -1.26 21.48
C PHE A 333 -14.17 -1.91 22.54
N ALA A 334 -13.78 -1.16 23.56
CA ALA A 334 -13.07 -1.65 24.72
C ALA A 334 -13.24 -0.67 25.88
N ASP A 335 -13.13 -1.17 27.11
CA ASP A 335 -13.08 -0.39 28.33
C ASP A 335 -11.97 -0.94 29.24
N GLU A 336 -11.83 -0.42 30.46
CA GLU A 336 -10.80 -0.86 31.41
C GLU A 336 -10.84 -2.36 31.71
N ASN A 337 -12.04 -2.95 31.74
CA ASN A 337 -12.27 -4.33 32.15
C ASN A 337 -12.54 -5.28 30.98
N LYS A 338 -12.79 -4.73 29.79
CA LYS A 338 -13.27 -5.43 28.61
C LYS A 338 -12.30 -5.25 27.43
N PRO A 339 -11.47 -6.26 27.10
CA PRO A 339 -10.55 -6.19 25.98
C PRO A 339 -11.27 -6.14 24.64
N PRO A 340 -10.64 -5.57 23.59
CA PRO A 340 -11.25 -5.51 22.26
C PRO A 340 -11.37 -6.89 21.63
N ASN A 341 -12.33 -7.03 20.71
CA ASN A 341 -12.47 -8.23 19.88
C ASN A 341 -11.45 -8.21 18.73
N ASP A 342 -10.19 -8.45 19.08
CA ASP A 342 -9.05 -8.57 18.17
C ASP A 342 -8.45 -9.98 18.26
N LYS A 343 -7.74 -10.43 17.21
CA LYS A 343 -7.12 -11.76 17.14
C LYS A 343 -6.11 -12.01 18.26
N LEU A 344 -5.47 -10.94 18.75
CA LEU A 344 -4.58 -11.02 19.91
C LEU A 344 -5.32 -11.49 21.18
N PHE A 345 -6.65 -11.42 21.22
CA PHE A 345 -7.48 -11.84 22.35
C PHE A 345 -8.35 -13.08 22.05
N ASP A 346 -8.07 -13.84 20.98
CA ASP A 346 -8.86 -15.03 20.59
C ASP A 346 -8.85 -16.14 21.66
N GLY A 347 -7.90 -16.12 22.61
CA GLY A 347 -7.87 -17.04 23.77
C GLY A 347 -8.79 -16.62 24.93
N ILE A 348 -9.36 -15.42 24.89
CA ILE A 348 -10.30 -14.94 25.90
C ILE A 348 -11.72 -15.37 25.51
N HIS A 349 -12.54 -15.73 26.50
CA HIS A 349 -13.90 -16.20 26.26
C HIS A 349 -14.73 -15.12 25.51
N PRO A 350 -15.52 -15.48 24.48
CA PRO A 350 -16.22 -14.51 23.63
C PRO A 350 -17.12 -13.53 24.37
N GLY A 351 -17.68 -13.94 25.52
CA GLY A 351 -18.54 -13.08 26.36
C GLY A 351 -17.80 -11.95 27.06
N ALA A 352 -16.48 -12.04 27.22
CA ALA A 352 -15.64 -11.02 27.86
C ALA A 352 -15.04 -10.01 26.86
N LEU A 353 -15.23 -10.22 25.55
CA LEU A 353 -14.70 -9.34 24.51
C LEU A 353 -15.66 -8.20 24.17
N GLY A 354 -15.09 -7.04 23.82
CA GLY A 354 -15.78 -5.87 23.26
C GLY A 354 -16.66 -6.20 22.07
N ALA A 355 -17.56 -5.28 21.70
CA ALA A 355 -18.36 -5.47 20.49
C ALA A 355 -17.43 -5.51 19.27
N ARG A 356 -17.65 -6.48 18.36
CA ARG A 356 -16.94 -6.49 17.08
C ARG A 356 -17.26 -5.21 16.32
N ALA A 357 -16.24 -4.61 15.72
CA ALA A 357 -16.46 -3.50 14.80
C ALA A 357 -17.48 -3.93 13.72
N PRO A 358 -18.55 -3.15 13.46
CA PRO A 358 -19.63 -3.55 12.55
C PRO A 358 -19.15 -3.96 11.15
N LEU A 359 -18.08 -3.31 10.66
CA LEU A 359 -17.48 -3.63 9.36
C LEU A 359 -16.77 -4.99 9.34
N LEU A 360 -16.11 -5.38 10.43
CA LEU A 360 -15.45 -6.67 10.55
C LEU A 360 -16.49 -7.79 10.63
N GLN A 361 -17.58 -7.58 11.39
CA GLN A 361 -18.71 -8.49 11.42
C GLN A 361 -19.28 -8.69 10.00
N ARG A 362 -19.52 -7.61 9.27
CA ARG A 362 -20.03 -7.66 7.89
C ARG A 362 -19.10 -8.42 6.93
N ARG A 363 -17.77 -8.25 7.06
CA ARG A 363 -16.80 -9.01 6.26
C ARG A 363 -16.82 -10.50 6.60
N LEU A 364 -16.92 -10.84 7.88
CA LEU A 364 -16.99 -12.23 8.34
C LEU A 364 -18.28 -12.90 7.84
N ASP A 365 -19.41 -12.20 7.90
CA ASP A 365 -20.70 -12.68 7.40
C ASP A 365 -20.63 -12.95 5.89
N LEU A 366 -20.01 -12.05 5.11
CA LEU A 366 -19.77 -12.26 3.67
C LEU A 366 -18.83 -13.44 3.39
N GLN A 367 -17.82 -13.66 4.24
CA GLN A 367 -16.90 -14.79 4.09
C GLN A 367 -17.57 -16.11 4.44
N ASN A 368 -18.40 -16.13 5.49
CA ASN A 368 -19.19 -17.31 5.87
C ASN A 368 -20.22 -17.66 4.80
N GLN A 369 -20.83 -16.66 4.15
CA GLN A 369 -21.70 -16.88 2.98
C GLN A 369 -20.95 -17.47 1.77
N ARG A 370 -19.66 -17.15 1.60
CA ARG A 370 -18.82 -17.74 0.55
C ARG A 370 -18.37 -19.17 0.86
N ASN A 371 -18.19 -19.49 2.14
CA ASN A 371 -17.71 -20.80 2.57
C ASN A 371 -18.84 -21.83 2.79
N THR A 372 -20.11 -21.43 2.74
CA THR A 372 -21.22 -22.38 2.62
C THR A 372 -21.06 -23.14 1.31
N PRO A 373 -20.83 -24.48 1.35
CA PRO A 373 -20.64 -25.27 0.14
C PRO A 373 -21.93 -25.20 -0.67
N VAL A 374 -21.87 -24.47 -1.79
CA VAL A 374 -22.87 -24.56 -2.85
C VAL A 374 -22.83 -26.00 -3.32
N GLN A 375 -23.84 -26.81 -2.94
CA GLN A 375 -23.98 -28.13 -3.52
C GLN A 375 -24.02 -27.95 -5.04
N PRO A 376 -23.20 -28.70 -5.80
CA PRO A 376 -23.21 -28.59 -7.25
C PRO A 376 -24.65 -28.83 -7.72
N PRO A 377 -25.21 -27.96 -8.59
CA PRO A 377 -26.56 -28.14 -9.07
C PRO A 377 -26.62 -29.49 -9.76
N MET A 378 -27.40 -30.41 -9.19
CA MET A 378 -27.72 -31.68 -9.82
C MET A 378 -28.28 -31.36 -11.22
N PRO A 379 -27.74 -31.94 -12.31
CA PRO A 379 -28.23 -31.67 -13.65
C PRO A 379 -29.69 -32.13 -13.74
N GLN A 380 -30.63 -31.19 -13.71
CA GLN A 380 -32.03 -31.46 -14.00
C GLN A 380 -32.16 -31.66 -15.50
N ILE A 381 -32.11 -32.93 -15.93
CA ILE A 381 -32.46 -33.33 -17.29
C ILE A 381 -33.99 -33.24 -17.40
N THR A 382 -34.49 -32.09 -17.83
CA THR A 382 -35.90 -31.93 -18.19
C THR A 382 -36.16 -32.61 -19.53
N ILE A 383 -36.54 -33.88 -19.48
CA ILE A 383 -37.00 -34.63 -20.66
C ILE A 383 -38.44 -34.19 -20.94
N ASN A 384 -38.60 -33.31 -21.93
CA ASN A 384 -39.90 -32.86 -22.40
C ASN A 384 -40.53 -33.99 -23.25
N MET A 385 -41.34 -34.84 -22.62
CA MET A 385 -42.16 -35.83 -23.33
C MET A 385 -43.48 -35.20 -23.79
N PRO A 386 -43.90 -35.39 -25.06
CA PRO A 386 -45.21 -34.94 -25.53
C PRO A 386 -46.32 -35.77 -24.88
N ASP A 387 -47.06 -35.09 -24.01
CA ASP A 387 -48.47 -35.23 -23.66
C ASP A 387 -49.18 -36.58 -23.94
N MET A 388 -49.02 -37.53 -23.02
CA MET A 388 -49.90 -38.71 -22.89
C MET A 388 -50.33 -38.97 -21.42
N ALA A 389 -49.87 -38.16 -20.45
CA ALA A 389 -49.97 -38.47 -19.02
C ALA A 389 -50.93 -37.54 -18.23
N GLN A 390 -51.83 -36.80 -18.88
CA GLN A 390 -52.78 -35.90 -18.20
C GLN A 390 -53.92 -36.59 -17.41
N ARG A 391 -53.92 -37.92 -17.23
CA ARG A 391 -55.04 -38.60 -16.55
C ARG A 391 -54.84 -38.95 -15.08
N TYR A 392 -53.64 -38.77 -14.52
CA TYR A 392 -53.41 -39.10 -13.12
C TYR A 392 -52.39 -38.16 -12.48
N GLN A 393 -52.83 -36.96 -12.08
CA GLN A 393 -52.12 -36.19 -11.05
C GLN A 393 -53.08 -35.86 -9.89
N PRO A 394 -52.80 -36.32 -8.67
CA PRO A 394 -53.43 -35.79 -7.47
C PRO A 394 -52.90 -34.38 -7.20
N ALA A 395 -53.76 -33.52 -6.66
CA ALA A 395 -53.45 -32.13 -6.32
C ALA A 395 -52.21 -32.02 -5.42
N ALA A 396 -51.09 -31.54 -5.99
CA ALA A 396 -49.84 -31.31 -5.28
C ALA A 396 -49.57 -29.81 -5.13
N ALA A 397 -48.95 -29.49 -4.01
CA ALA A 397 -48.79 -28.18 -3.39
C ALA A 397 -48.13 -27.10 -4.27
N LEU A 398 -48.49 -25.86 -3.95
CA LEU A 398 -47.99 -24.61 -4.53
C LEU A 398 -46.44 -24.60 -4.64
N PRO A 399 -45.86 -24.20 -5.79
CA PRO A 399 -44.42 -24.13 -5.97
C PRO A 399 -43.79 -23.04 -5.11
N ALA A 400 -42.70 -23.38 -4.43
CA ALA A 400 -41.86 -22.42 -3.72
C ALA A 400 -41.19 -21.44 -4.70
N PRO A 401 -41.01 -20.16 -4.33
CA PRO A 401 -40.44 -19.14 -5.20
C PRO A 401 -38.97 -19.48 -5.55
N PRO A 402 -38.53 -19.17 -6.78
CA PRO A 402 -37.17 -19.46 -7.23
C PRO A 402 -36.13 -18.66 -6.44
N VAL A 403 -35.09 -19.37 -5.99
CA VAL A 403 -33.93 -18.79 -5.29
C VAL A 403 -33.08 -17.99 -6.28
N PRO A 404 -32.81 -16.70 -6.04
CA PRO A 404 -31.99 -15.87 -6.93
C PRO A 404 -30.54 -16.35 -6.96
N GLY A 405 -30.03 -16.65 -8.14
CA GLY A 405 -28.63 -17.05 -8.35
C GLY A 405 -27.62 -15.91 -8.13
N PRO A 406 -26.31 -16.22 -8.05
CA PRO A 406 -25.26 -15.25 -7.78
C PRO A 406 -25.17 -14.23 -8.93
N ALA A 407 -25.45 -12.97 -8.61
CA ALA A 407 -25.38 -11.87 -9.56
C ALA A 407 -23.94 -11.68 -10.07
N TYR A 408 -23.77 -11.78 -11.39
CA TYR A 408 -22.51 -11.52 -12.08
C TYR A 408 -22.10 -10.05 -11.83
N THR A 409 -21.01 -9.83 -11.09
CA THR A 409 -20.45 -8.49 -10.86
C THR A 409 -19.65 -8.06 -12.09
N GLY A 410 -20.36 -7.65 -13.15
CA GLY A 410 -19.76 -6.91 -14.25
C GLY A 410 -19.24 -5.54 -13.80
N PRO A 411 -18.50 -4.82 -14.67
CA PRO A 411 -18.11 -3.43 -14.41
C PRO A 411 -19.36 -2.62 -14.03
N ALA A 412 -19.27 -1.91 -12.91
CA ALA A 412 -20.39 -1.17 -12.36
C ALA A 412 -20.61 0.10 -13.20
N MET A 413 -21.28 -0.05 -14.33
CA MET A 413 -21.76 1.04 -15.17
C MET A 413 -22.65 1.97 -14.37
N LEU A 414 -22.59 3.27 -14.68
CA LEU A 414 -23.42 4.27 -14.02
C LEU A 414 -24.91 4.03 -14.27
N ILE A 415 -25.27 3.66 -15.51
CA ILE A 415 -26.59 3.15 -15.88
C ILE A 415 -26.56 1.62 -15.84
N PRO A 416 -27.33 0.97 -14.95
CA PRO A 416 -27.50 -0.48 -14.98
C PRO A 416 -27.96 -0.98 -16.36
N VAL A 417 -27.40 -2.09 -16.83
CA VAL A 417 -27.66 -2.66 -18.17
C VAL A 417 -29.15 -2.91 -18.48
N HIS A 418 -30.00 -3.01 -17.45
CA HIS A 418 -31.44 -3.23 -17.58
C HIS A 418 -32.27 -1.96 -17.66
N LEU A 419 -31.67 -0.77 -17.47
CA LEU A 419 -32.35 0.51 -17.58
C LEU A 419 -32.12 1.12 -18.96
N VAL A 420 -33.17 1.68 -19.54
CA VAL A 420 -33.10 2.39 -20.82
C VAL A 420 -32.73 3.85 -20.52
N PRO A 421 -31.75 4.44 -21.23
CA PRO A 421 -31.43 5.86 -21.07
C PRO A 421 -32.66 6.75 -21.36
N GLY A 422 -32.91 7.73 -20.49
CA GLY A 422 -34.04 8.64 -20.62
C GLY A 422 -33.86 9.68 -21.74
N LYS A 423 -34.74 10.69 -21.77
CA LYS A 423 -34.65 11.80 -22.74
C LYS A 423 -33.30 12.52 -22.62
N LYS A 424 -32.67 12.84 -23.75
CA LYS A 424 -31.45 13.65 -23.79
C LYS A 424 -31.68 15.04 -23.19
N LEU A 425 -31.01 15.30 -22.07
CA LEU A 425 -30.93 16.58 -21.37
C LEU A 425 -29.47 17.06 -21.31
N THR A 426 -29.28 18.38 -21.22
CA THR A 426 -27.96 18.93 -20.82
C THR A 426 -27.66 18.58 -19.37
N ILE A 427 -26.38 18.54 -18.98
CA ILE A 427 -26.02 18.22 -17.58
C ILE A 427 -26.62 19.23 -16.59
N GLU A 428 -26.72 20.51 -16.96
CA GLU A 428 -27.30 21.56 -16.11
C GLU A 428 -28.81 21.36 -15.93
N GLU A 429 -29.54 21.09 -17.02
CA GLU A 429 -30.96 20.76 -16.94
C GLU A 429 -31.19 19.48 -16.13
N PHE A 430 -30.34 18.48 -16.29
CA PHE A 430 -30.42 17.23 -15.53
C PHE A 430 -30.22 17.48 -14.03
N CYS A 431 -29.14 18.14 -13.63
CA CYS A 431 -28.87 18.41 -12.21
C CYS A 431 -30.00 19.24 -11.57
N LYS A 432 -30.52 20.24 -12.30
CA LYS A 432 -31.66 21.04 -11.85
C LYS A 432 -32.97 20.25 -11.75
N THR A 433 -33.22 19.32 -12.68
CA THR A 433 -34.45 18.52 -12.71
C THR A 433 -34.50 17.51 -11.56
N TYR A 434 -33.35 16.96 -11.15
CA TYR A 434 -33.24 15.94 -10.10
C TYR A 434 -32.63 16.46 -8.79
N GLU A 435 -32.65 17.78 -8.58
CA GLU A 435 -32.18 18.46 -7.36
C GLU A 435 -30.78 18.00 -6.90
N LEU A 436 -29.86 17.82 -7.86
CA LEU A 436 -28.47 17.47 -7.58
C LEU A 436 -27.67 18.73 -7.22
N ASP A 437 -26.64 18.55 -6.40
CA ASP A 437 -25.75 19.63 -5.96
C ASP A 437 -25.04 20.30 -7.15
N ASP A 438 -24.84 21.62 -7.08
CA ASP A 438 -24.19 22.41 -8.13
C ASP A 438 -22.73 21.98 -8.32
N GLU A 439 -22.10 21.43 -7.28
CA GLU A 439 -20.75 20.85 -7.35
C GLU A 439 -20.67 19.67 -8.34
N ILE A 440 -21.74 18.85 -8.42
CA ILE A 440 -21.82 17.72 -9.35
C ILE A 440 -21.82 18.24 -10.80
N ALA A 441 -22.60 19.29 -11.07
CA ALA A 441 -22.66 19.92 -12.38
C ALA A 441 -21.31 20.55 -12.78
N ALA A 442 -20.62 21.20 -11.83
CA ALA A 442 -19.31 21.80 -12.05
C ALA A 442 -18.25 20.75 -12.44
N ARG A 443 -18.21 19.61 -11.73
CA ARG A 443 -17.27 18.51 -12.03
C ARG A 443 -17.51 17.88 -13.38
N PHE A 444 -18.78 17.67 -13.76
CA PHE A 444 -19.10 17.20 -15.11
C PHE A 444 -18.64 18.18 -16.20
N ARG A 445 -18.80 19.49 -15.96
CA ARG A 445 -18.37 20.55 -16.91
C ARG A 445 -16.84 20.59 -17.05
N GLU A 446 -16.11 20.45 -15.95
CA GLU A 446 -14.64 20.39 -15.94
C GLU A 446 -14.14 19.22 -16.81
N ASN A 447 -14.80 18.07 -16.70
CA ASN A 447 -14.49 16.84 -17.45
C ASN A 447 -15.16 16.76 -18.83
N LYS A 448 -15.69 17.88 -19.32
CA LYS A 448 -16.27 18.04 -20.67
C LYS A 448 -17.49 17.16 -20.97
N TYR A 449 -18.20 16.68 -19.93
CA TYR A 449 -19.50 16.06 -20.09
C TYR A 449 -20.56 17.14 -20.32
N LYS A 450 -21.17 17.14 -21.52
CA LYS A 450 -22.15 18.17 -21.93
C LYS A 450 -23.59 17.69 -21.85
N THR A 451 -23.81 16.41 -22.06
CA THR A 451 -25.13 15.79 -22.25
C THR A 451 -25.23 14.46 -21.52
N THR A 452 -26.45 14.13 -21.10
CA THR A 452 -26.79 12.89 -20.37
C THR A 452 -26.58 11.60 -21.18
N ASP A 453 -26.38 11.67 -22.50
CA ASP A 453 -26.06 10.51 -23.33
C ASP A 453 -24.66 9.93 -23.05
N ALA A 454 -23.77 10.72 -22.45
CA ALA A 454 -22.47 10.23 -22.00
C ALA A 454 -22.59 9.25 -20.83
N PHE A 455 -23.64 9.32 -20.00
CA PHE A 455 -23.81 8.45 -18.82
C PHE A 455 -23.88 6.95 -19.15
N VAL A 456 -24.21 6.61 -20.41
CA VAL A 456 -24.21 5.21 -20.89
C VAL A 456 -22.80 4.60 -20.88
N TYR A 457 -21.77 5.44 -21.04
CA TYR A 457 -20.38 5.01 -21.16
C TYR A 457 -19.55 5.27 -19.90
N VAL A 458 -20.11 5.98 -18.92
CA VAL A 458 -19.39 6.35 -17.69
C VAL A 458 -19.43 5.20 -16.69
N GLU A 459 -18.25 4.79 -16.24
CA GLU A 459 -18.12 3.82 -15.16
C GLU A 459 -18.10 4.50 -13.79
N VAL A 460 -18.61 3.81 -12.76
CA VAL A 460 -18.54 4.32 -11.37
C VAL A 460 -17.10 4.50 -10.90
N GLN A 461 -16.15 3.76 -11.48
CA GLN A 461 -14.72 3.91 -11.20
C GLN A 461 -14.16 5.21 -11.78
N GLU A 462 -14.52 5.57 -13.01
CA GLU A 462 -14.12 6.84 -13.64
C GLU A 462 -14.62 8.04 -12.84
N LEU A 463 -15.85 7.98 -12.31
CA LEU A 463 -16.37 9.05 -11.43
C LEU A 463 -15.50 9.24 -10.18
N ARG A 464 -14.98 8.15 -9.57
CA ARG A 464 -14.07 8.26 -8.42
C ARG A 464 -12.74 8.90 -8.80
N GLU A 465 -12.23 8.59 -10.00
CA GLU A 465 -10.99 9.17 -10.53
C GLU A 465 -11.14 10.66 -10.84
N VAL A 466 -12.34 11.07 -11.25
CA VAL A 466 -12.73 12.48 -11.40
C VAL A 466 -12.95 13.19 -10.05
N GLY A 467 -12.83 12.47 -8.93
CA GLY A 467 -12.91 13.03 -7.57
C GLY A 467 -14.29 12.96 -6.93
N PHE A 468 -15.28 12.32 -7.56
CA PHE A 468 -16.61 12.17 -6.96
C PHE A 468 -16.58 11.39 -5.65
N VAL A 469 -17.18 11.96 -4.61
CA VAL A 469 -17.30 11.31 -3.30
C VAL A 469 -18.43 10.28 -3.33
N ALA A 470 -18.35 9.24 -2.50
CA ALA A 470 -19.35 8.17 -2.48
C ALA A 470 -20.80 8.66 -2.29
N GLY A 471 -21.01 9.77 -1.56
CA GLY A 471 -22.33 10.40 -1.37
C GLY A 471 -22.89 11.01 -2.66
N GLU A 472 -22.06 11.77 -3.39
CA GLU A 472 -22.40 12.36 -4.68
C GLU A 472 -22.72 11.28 -5.72
N ILE A 473 -21.93 10.20 -5.77
CA ILE A 473 -22.18 9.05 -6.65
C ILE A 473 -23.54 8.41 -6.32
N ALA A 474 -23.92 8.32 -5.05
CA ALA A 474 -25.20 7.77 -4.65
C ALA A 474 -26.38 8.67 -5.08
N GLN A 475 -26.26 9.99 -4.89
CA GLN A 475 -27.24 10.97 -5.36
C GLN A 475 -27.40 10.93 -6.88
N LEU A 476 -26.27 10.91 -7.62
CA LEU A 476 -26.27 10.79 -9.07
C LEU A 476 -26.96 9.51 -9.55
N LYS A 477 -26.70 8.36 -8.89
CA LYS A 477 -27.39 7.10 -9.20
C LYS A 477 -28.89 7.17 -8.93
N ALA A 478 -29.32 7.86 -7.89
CA ALA A 478 -30.73 8.06 -7.61
C ALA A 478 -31.39 8.91 -8.71
N GLY A 479 -30.78 10.04 -9.09
CA GLY A 479 -31.27 10.89 -10.18
C GLY A 479 -31.33 10.16 -11.52
N ILE A 480 -30.33 9.34 -11.85
CA ILE A 480 -30.34 8.50 -13.06
C ILE A 480 -31.44 7.45 -13.03
N ALA A 481 -31.66 6.81 -11.86
CA ALA A 481 -32.73 5.83 -11.72
C ALA A 481 -34.12 6.44 -11.89
N GLU A 482 -34.32 7.71 -11.52
CA GLU A 482 -35.55 8.45 -11.80
C GLU A 482 -35.65 8.90 -13.26
N TRP A 483 -34.55 9.38 -13.84
CA TRP A 483 -34.47 9.76 -15.24
C TRP A 483 -34.76 8.63 -16.22
N CYS A 484 -34.31 7.41 -15.91
CA CYS A 484 -34.60 6.22 -16.72
C CYS A 484 -36.06 5.73 -16.62
N LYS A 485 -36.88 6.25 -15.69
CA LYS A 485 -38.31 5.90 -15.60
C LYS A 485 -39.19 6.73 -16.52
N VAL A 486 -38.68 7.87 -17.00
CA VAL A 486 -39.37 8.83 -17.87
C VAL A 486 -39.18 8.43 -19.32
#